data_AF-A0A3D2RYI8-F1
#
_entry.id   AF-A0A3D2RYI8-F1
#
_cell.length_a   1.000
_cell.length_b   1.000
_cell.length_c   1.000
_cell.angle_alpha   90.00
_cell.angle_beta   90.00
_cell.angle_gamma   90.00
#
_symmetry.space_group_name_H-M   'P 1'
#
loop_
_entity.id
_entity.type
_entity.pdbx_description
1 polymer ?
#
loop_
_entity_poly.entity_id
_entity_poly.type
_entity_poly.pdbx_seq_one_letter_code
_entity_poly.pdbx_strand_id
1 'polypeptide(L)'
;MSLTANQETVLVLQIESQQAYKNIDAIKQIPGIDVLLVGPLDLSASVGKITETNCKEVQEIMRDVPRRLEGSGIASGTTLMDLSDIQEKISWGYRFLNVGNALSYGTQVLKQNLEILRSDSIEEK
;
A
#
# COMPACT_ATOMS: atom_id res chain seq x y z
N MET A 1 22.29 -3.04 25.57
CA MET A 1 21.78 -2.47 24.31
C MET A 1 21.29 -1.07 24.63
N SER A 2 21.78 -0.06 23.92
CA SER A 2 21.52 1.36 24.23
C SER A 2 20.03 1.67 24.09
N LEU A 3 19.43 2.37 25.06
CA LEU A 3 18.02 2.80 25.03
C LEU A 3 17.64 3.57 23.75
N THR A 4 18.62 4.21 23.11
CA THR A 4 18.48 4.92 21.83
C THR A 4 18.05 4.00 20.68
N ALA A 5 18.58 2.78 20.58
CA ALA A 5 18.29 1.89 19.45
C ALA A 5 16.81 1.46 19.41
N ASN A 6 16.19 1.29 20.59
CA ASN A 6 14.77 0.96 20.68
C ASN A 6 13.89 2.17 20.31
N GLN A 7 14.30 3.39 20.66
CA GLN A 7 13.56 4.63 20.36
C GLN A 7 13.63 5.02 18.88
N GLU A 8 14.67 4.57 18.17
CA GLU A 8 14.88 4.83 16.73
C GLU A 8 14.35 3.70 15.83
N THR A 9 13.81 2.62 16.43
CA THR A 9 13.22 1.51 15.68
C THR A 9 11.78 1.82 15.32
N VAL A 10 11.42 1.66 14.04
CA VAL A 10 10.04 1.77 13.56
C VAL A 10 9.43 0.37 13.45
N LEU A 11 8.33 0.12 14.16
CA LEU A 11 7.55 -1.12 14.05
C LEU A 11 6.38 -0.95 13.08
N VAL A 12 6.47 -1.65 11.96
CA VAL A 12 5.41 -1.73 10.94
C VAL A 12 4.79 -3.12 10.99
N LEU A 13 3.46 -3.20 11.20
CA LEU A 13 2.72 -4.46 11.10
C LEU A 13 1.84 -4.47 9.85
N GLN A 14 1.84 -5.59 9.14
CA GLN A 14 0.99 -5.77 7.96
C GLN A 14 -0.40 -6.29 8.33
N ILE A 15 -1.42 -5.62 7.80
CA ILE A 15 -2.84 -5.99 7.90
C ILE A 15 -3.29 -6.48 6.52
N GLU A 16 -3.14 -7.79 6.30
CA GLU A 16 -3.26 -8.42 4.97
C GLU A 16 -4.33 -9.51 4.91
N SER A 17 -5.18 -9.60 5.94
CA SER A 17 -6.28 -10.54 5.96
C SER A 17 -7.54 -9.95 6.55
N GLN A 18 -8.70 -10.50 6.14
CA GLN A 18 -9.97 -10.19 6.80
C GLN A 18 -9.91 -10.39 8.31
N GLN A 19 -9.19 -11.41 8.78
CA GLN A 19 -9.05 -11.67 10.21
C GLN A 19 -8.24 -10.58 10.90
N ALA A 20 -7.13 -10.13 10.30
CA ALA A 20 -6.35 -9.01 10.84
C ALA A 20 -7.18 -7.73 10.90
N TYR A 21 -7.91 -7.40 9.84
CA TYR A 21 -8.82 -6.25 9.81
C TYR A 21 -9.91 -6.33 10.88
N LYS A 22 -10.56 -7.49 11.07
CA LYS A 22 -11.57 -7.68 12.14
C LYS A 22 -11.02 -7.44 13.54
N ASN A 23 -9.72 -7.67 13.75
CA ASN A 23 -9.05 -7.49 15.05
C ASN A 23 -8.31 -6.15 15.17
N ILE A 24 -8.46 -5.24 14.21
CA ILE A 24 -7.67 -4.00 14.16
C ILE A 24 -7.80 -3.14 15.43
N ASP A 25 -8.98 -3.15 16.07
CA ASP A 25 -9.21 -2.41 17.32
C ASP A 25 -8.48 -3.01 18.52
N ALA A 26 -8.22 -4.33 18.53
CA ALA A 26 -7.38 -4.96 19.54
C ALA A 26 -5.89 -4.76 19.20
N ILE A 27 -5.53 -4.88 17.93
CA ILE A 27 -4.14 -4.69 17.45
C ILE A 27 -3.65 -3.28 17.77
N LYS A 28 -4.47 -2.24 17.52
CA LYS A 28 -4.06 -0.84 17.75
C LYS A 28 -3.84 -0.48 19.22
N GLN A 29 -4.22 -1.36 20.17
CA GLN A 29 -3.94 -1.18 21.60
C GLN A 29 -2.57 -1.73 22.02
N ILE A 30 -1.90 -2.47 21.13
CA ILE A 30 -0.57 -3.03 21.42
C ILE A 30 0.44 -1.86 21.41
N PRO A 31 1.19 -1.67 22.50
CA PRO A 31 2.13 -0.55 22.61
C PRO A 31 3.30 -0.72 21.65
N GLY A 32 3.76 0.41 21.09
CA GLY A 32 4.97 0.48 20.27
C GLY A 32 4.77 0.18 18.78
N ILE A 33 3.54 0.08 18.29
CA ILE A 33 3.26 0.04 16.85
C ILE A 33 3.29 1.46 16.31
N ASP A 34 4.08 1.70 15.26
CA ASP A 34 4.15 3.00 14.60
C ASP A 34 3.29 3.06 13.34
N VAL A 35 3.19 1.93 12.61
CA VAL A 35 2.46 1.84 11.35
C VAL A 35 1.66 0.54 11.27
N LEU A 36 0.39 0.65 10.88
CA LEU A 36 -0.37 -0.49 10.34
C LEU A 36 -0.46 -0.35 8.82
N LEU A 37 0.15 -1.29 8.11
CA LEU A 37 0.28 -1.28 6.65
C LEU A 37 -0.70 -2.28 6.04
N VAL A 38 -1.64 -1.81 5.23
CA VAL A 38 -2.58 -2.67 4.48
C VAL A 38 -1.93 -3.10 3.18
N GLY A 39 -1.71 -4.41 3.02
CA GLY A 39 -1.25 -5.02 1.76
C GLY A 39 -2.44 -5.43 0.90
N PRO A 40 -2.75 -4.69 -0.19
CA PRO A 40 -4.00 -4.90 -0.93
C PRO A 40 -4.02 -6.23 -1.70
N LEU A 41 -2.87 -6.73 -2.16
CA LEU A 41 -2.78 -8.00 -2.90
C LEU A 41 -3.16 -9.18 -2.00
N ASP A 42 -2.52 -9.33 -0.85
CA ASP A 42 -2.82 -10.41 0.11
C ASP A 42 -4.20 -10.24 0.73
N LEU A 43 -4.64 -8.99 0.99
CA LEU A 43 -6.00 -8.73 1.44
C LEU A 43 -7.04 -9.21 0.41
N SER A 44 -6.80 -8.96 -0.89
CA SER A 44 -7.66 -9.44 -1.99
C SER A 44 -7.75 -10.97 -2.02
N ALA A 45 -6.63 -11.66 -1.80
CA ALA A 45 -6.60 -13.11 -1.68
C ALA A 45 -7.42 -13.58 -0.47
N SER A 46 -7.30 -12.90 0.67
CA SER A 46 -8.03 -13.26 1.90
C SER A 46 -9.55 -13.08 1.80
N VAL A 47 -10.04 -12.24 0.89
CA VAL A 47 -11.48 -12.08 0.59
C VAL A 47 -11.96 -12.98 -0.55
N GLY A 48 -11.10 -13.86 -1.06
CA GLY A 48 -11.43 -14.81 -2.13
C GLY A 48 -11.37 -14.20 -3.54
N LYS A 49 -10.75 -13.03 -3.71
CA LYS A 49 -10.64 -12.31 -4.99
C LYS A 49 -9.16 -12.02 -5.30
N ILE A 50 -8.38 -13.08 -5.47
CA ILE A 50 -6.93 -13.02 -5.67
C ILE A 50 -6.59 -12.00 -6.76
N THR A 51 -5.68 -11.06 -6.46
CA THR A 51 -5.21 -9.96 -7.33
C THR A 51 -6.23 -8.87 -7.68
N GLU A 52 -7.50 -8.99 -7.26
CA GLU A 52 -8.53 -7.99 -7.52
C GLU A 52 -8.58 -6.94 -6.39
N THR A 53 -7.56 -6.09 -6.31
CA THR A 53 -7.45 -5.07 -5.25
C THR A 53 -8.55 -4.01 -5.31
N ASN A 54 -9.14 -3.77 -6.49
CA ASN A 54 -10.20 -2.78 -6.70
C ASN A 54 -11.61 -3.31 -6.39
N CYS A 55 -11.74 -4.56 -5.93
CA CYS A 55 -13.05 -5.07 -5.53
C CYS A 55 -13.62 -4.29 -4.34
N LYS A 56 -14.96 -4.23 -4.26
CA LYS A 56 -15.68 -3.45 -3.26
C LYS A 56 -15.22 -3.74 -1.83
N GLU A 57 -15.06 -5.01 -1.50
CA GLU A 57 -14.71 -5.47 -0.16
C GLU A 57 -13.31 -5.01 0.27
N VAL A 58 -12.32 -5.07 -0.64
CA VAL A 58 -10.96 -4.56 -0.37
C VAL A 58 -10.97 -3.05 -0.22
N GLN A 59 -11.63 -2.33 -1.13
CA GLN A 59 -11.66 -0.87 -1.09
C GLN A 59 -12.43 -0.33 0.13
N GLU A 60 -13.48 -1.01 0.58
CA GLU A 60 -14.19 -0.69 1.82
C GLU A 60 -13.29 -0.85 3.05
N ILE A 61 -12.55 -1.96 3.14
CA ILE A 61 -11.56 -2.18 4.20
C ILE A 61 -10.49 -1.08 4.16
N MET A 62 -9.89 -0.84 2.99
CA MET A 62 -8.84 0.17 2.84
C MET A 62 -9.33 1.56 3.23
N ARG A 63 -10.59 1.92 2.91
CA ARG A 63 -11.17 3.21 3.29
C ARG A 63 -11.47 3.32 4.79
N ASP A 64 -11.79 2.20 5.44
CA ASP A 64 -12.13 2.19 6.87
C ASP A 64 -10.90 2.22 7.79
N VAL A 65 -9.80 1.58 7.38
CA VAL A 65 -8.58 1.46 8.21
C VAL A 65 -8.10 2.81 8.78
N PRO A 66 -7.91 3.89 7.99
CA PRO A 66 -7.48 5.17 8.54
C PRO A 66 -8.44 5.75 9.58
N ARG A 67 -9.75 5.56 9.40
CA ARG A 67 -10.77 6.02 10.36
C ARG A 67 -10.65 5.28 11.69
N ARG A 68 -10.40 3.97 11.65
CA ARG A 68 -10.22 3.17 12.87
C ARG A 68 -8.94 3.51 13.62
N LEU A 69 -7.94 4.06 12.95
CA LEU A 69 -6.66 4.46 13.54
C LEU A 69 -6.63 5.92 13.99
N GLU A 70 -7.69 6.69 13.76
CA GLU A 70 -7.79 8.07 14.21
C GLU A 70 -7.58 8.19 15.73
N GLY A 71 -6.74 9.15 16.14
CA GLY A 71 -6.40 9.40 17.54
C GLY A 71 -5.48 8.35 18.20
N SER A 72 -5.14 7.24 17.53
CA SER A 72 -4.27 6.20 18.11
C SER A 72 -2.79 6.56 18.13
N GLY A 73 -2.37 7.55 17.32
CA GLY A 73 -0.95 7.84 17.06
C GLY A 73 -0.29 6.91 16.04
N ILE A 74 -0.98 5.86 15.58
CA ILE A 74 -0.49 4.90 14.60
C ILE A 74 -0.78 5.41 13.19
N ALA A 75 0.24 5.44 12.32
CA ALA A 75 0.06 5.83 10.93
C ALA A 75 -0.58 4.70 10.11
N SER A 76 -1.50 5.06 9.22
CA SER A 76 -2.01 4.13 8.20
C SER A 76 -1.06 4.08 7.02
N GLY A 77 -0.66 2.87 6.64
CA GLY A 77 0.21 2.62 5.49
C GLY A 77 -0.37 1.68 4.45
N THR A 78 0.10 1.78 3.21
CA THR A 78 -0.24 0.82 2.14
C THR A 78 0.80 0.88 1.00
N THR A 79 0.66 -0.01 0.01
CA THR A 79 1.52 -0.11 -1.17
C THR A 79 0.69 0.07 -2.43
N LEU A 80 1.11 1.01 -3.28
CA LEU A 80 0.36 1.45 -4.46
C LEU A 80 1.32 1.62 -5.64
N MET A 81 0.83 1.42 -6.87
CA MET A 81 1.63 1.61 -8.09
C MET A 81 1.21 2.86 -8.88
N ASP A 82 -0.08 3.18 -8.88
CA ASP A 82 -0.65 4.25 -9.71
C ASP A 82 -0.80 5.57 -8.96
N LEU A 83 -0.48 6.68 -9.63
CA LEU A 83 -0.52 8.02 -9.04
C LEU A 83 -1.93 8.43 -8.57
N SER A 84 -2.95 8.11 -9.35
CA SER A 84 -4.35 8.38 -9.00
C SER A 84 -4.77 7.64 -7.73
N ASP A 85 -4.33 6.38 -7.60
CA ASP A 85 -4.59 5.54 -6.45
C ASP A 85 -3.90 6.11 -5.20
N ILE A 86 -2.65 6.55 -5.33
CA ILE A 86 -1.90 7.26 -4.28
C ILE A 86 -2.64 8.51 -3.81
N GLN A 87 -3.08 9.36 -4.72
CA GLN A 87 -3.81 10.59 -4.38
C GLN A 87 -5.13 10.27 -3.65
N GLU A 88 -5.86 9.26 -4.11
CA GLU A 88 -7.08 8.81 -3.46
C GLU A 88 -6.79 8.31 -2.04
N LYS A 89 -5.76 7.49 -1.83
CA LYS A 89 -5.44 6.93 -0.50
C LYS A 89 -4.93 8.01 0.45
N ILE A 90 -4.22 9.03 -0.04
CA ILE A 90 -3.90 10.23 0.76
C ILE A 90 -5.19 10.90 1.24
N SER A 91 -6.19 11.05 0.38
CA SER A 91 -7.49 11.66 0.72
C SER A 91 -8.27 10.86 1.78
N TRP A 92 -8.03 9.54 1.86
CA TRP A 92 -8.64 8.67 2.88
C TRP A 92 -7.93 8.70 4.22
N GLY A 93 -6.74 9.32 4.31
CA GLY A 93 -5.99 9.46 5.56
C GLY A 93 -4.70 8.64 5.64
N TYR A 94 -4.30 7.94 4.59
CA TYR A 94 -3.01 7.26 4.57
C TYR A 94 -1.84 8.25 4.61
N ARG A 95 -0.76 7.87 5.30
CA ARG A 95 0.44 8.72 5.52
C ARG A 95 1.76 7.97 5.35
N PHE A 96 1.77 6.64 5.39
CA PHE A 96 2.96 5.81 5.12
C PHE A 96 2.77 5.04 3.81
N LEU A 97 3.23 5.59 2.70
CA LEU A 97 2.92 5.06 1.36
C LEU A 97 4.18 4.53 0.67
N ASN A 98 4.15 3.26 0.27
CA ASN A 98 5.07 2.76 -0.74
C ASN A 98 4.53 3.17 -2.13
N VAL A 99 5.33 3.96 -2.84
CA VAL A 99 5.01 4.57 -4.14
C VAL A 99 5.81 3.83 -5.22
N GLY A 100 5.28 2.68 -5.63
CA GLY A 100 5.89 1.83 -6.64
C GLY A 100 7.27 1.29 -6.28
N ASN A 101 7.96 0.75 -7.28
CA ASN A 101 9.31 0.22 -7.13
C ASN A 101 10.12 0.48 -8.41
N ALA A 102 11.45 0.45 -8.27
CA ALA A 102 12.37 0.76 -9.36
C ALA A 102 12.19 -0.15 -10.58
N LEU A 103 11.83 -1.42 -10.37
CA LEU A 103 11.60 -2.36 -11.48
C LEU A 103 10.34 -1.98 -12.27
N SER A 104 9.22 -1.72 -11.60
CA SER A 104 7.97 -1.31 -12.24
C SER A 104 8.14 0.01 -13.02
N TYR A 105 8.75 1.02 -12.42
CA TYR A 105 8.99 2.29 -13.10
C TYR A 105 9.98 2.14 -14.26
N GLY A 106 11.08 1.42 -14.06
CA GLY A 106 12.08 1.19 -15.10
C GLY A 106 11.51 0.41 -16.30
N THR A 107 10.73 -0.64 -16.04
CA THR A 107 10.08 -1.42 -17.11
C THR A 107 9.04 -0.63 -17.88
N GLN A 108 8.26 0.22 -17.21
CA GLN A 108 7.30 1.11 -17.87
C GLN A 108 8.01 2.09 -18.82
N VAL A 109 9.05 2.78 -18.35
CA VAL A 109 9.83 3.72 -19.16
C VAL A 109 10.50 3.02 -20.34
N LEU A 110 11.14 1.87 -20.09
CA LEU A 110 11.82 1.13 -21.15
C LEU A 110 10.82 0.66 -22.22
N LYS A 111 9.64 0.18 -21.81
CA LYS A 111 8.58 -0.24 -22.73
C LYS A 111 8.14 0.92 -23.62
N GLN A 112 7.87 2.09 -23.04
CA GLN A 112 7.48 3.29 -23.78
C GLN A 112 8.56 3.70 -24.80
N ASN A 113 9.83 3.72 -24.38
CA ASN A 113 10.94 4.06 -25.28
C ASN A 113 11.05 3.07 -26.44
N LEU A 114 10.91 1.77 -26.17
CA LEU A 114 10.97 0.73 -27.21
C LEU A 114 9.78 0.81 -28.18
N GLU A 115 8.59 1.20 -27.71
CA GLU A 115 7.42 1.41 -28.56
C GLU A 115 7.67 2.55 -29.56
N ILE A 116 8.21 3.68 -29.09
CA ILE A 116 8.56 4.84 -29.93
C ILE A 116 9.64 4.47 -30.97
N LEU A 117 10.73 3.84 -30.52
CA LEU A 117 11.82 3.46 -31.44
C LEU A 117 11.38 2.46 -32.51
N ARG A 118 10.38 1.62 -32.20
CA ARG A 118 9.80 0.67 -33.16
C ARG A 118 8.81 1.31 -34.13
N SER A 119 8.10 2.38 -33.74
CA SER A 119 7.18 3.08 -34.65
C SER A 119 7.92 3.87 -35.71
N ASP A 120 9.03 4.51 -35.36
CA ASP A 120 9.83 5.34 -36.29
C ASP A 120 10.55 4.50 -37.36
N SER A 121 10.60 3.18 -37.19
CA SER A 121 11.24 2.25 -38.14
C SER A 121 10.31 1.80 -39.29
N ILE A 122 9.05 2.27 -39.34
CA ILE A 122 8.03 1.79 -40.30
C ILE A 122 7.67 2.82 -41.40
N GLU A 123 8.06 4.09 -41.28
CA GLU A 123 7.71 5.13 -42.28
C GLU A 123 8.68 5.26 -43.48
N GLU A 124 9.70 4.41 -43.62
CA GLU A 124 10.68 4.46 -44.73
C GLU A 124 10.58 3.32 -45.78
N LYS A 125 9.37 2.86 -46.14
CA LYS A 125 9.18 2.01 -47.34
C LYS A 125 7.99 2.40 -48.20
#